data_AF-A0A939A6R7-F1
#
_entry.id   AF-A0A939A6R7-F1
#
_cell.length_a   1.000
_cell.length_b   1.000
_cell.length_c   1.000
_cell.angle_alpha   90.00
_cell.angle_beta   90.00
_cell.angle_gamma   90.00
#
_symmetry.space_group_name_H-M   'P 1'
#
loop_
_entity.id
_entity.type
_entity.pdbx_description
1 polymer ?
#
loop_
_entity_poly.entity_id
_entity_poly.type
_entity_poly.pdbx_seq_one_letter_code
_entity_poly.pdbx_strand_id
1 'polypeptide(L)'
;MTRPGWTWRARWTVACAGVGVLGGCYTAEPPPRLRKLELTGTPYQRGVQHGKTLSSEIRSFYTTMLATSLLPYLNREQADISAVLKAYDPVAHPEFANGQFSLRLLTESAQELEKSIPQDYRDEMHGIADGAQVPYADVLLLNTFVDSTLATRSVAYYLRAIQGPKVELVHATAFADNKGDVLLSDAIDNDGDGKTDESFEALVEYEARPDAALVEVPTTAQLRVLLQDADGVDPKSVRLQLVVDGKTTLYTAGTPGYSAHVYATPKGVVEKDRLEVKLVPAGGLPAKAVVTLAIQASDLKVNPSPVPAKARTMRVEQFTFSTVGYGKKASEIANLGASDATTSPASTAFALRKTATADGQPLLAHHFTLLDAGTSHKHCVLQVHRPPGKPAFAFVGWAGIAYGFAGLSAQGLGVGVTHSDTLNNPLVARFEKEQLQTKLVVSGIPVGFALRRVLEETATASKGAEKLLSMAHTFGWNFLLADAGGDMRAVEAHSAVHPENSKPVAYGPEARDELGVLTASVGADDLAIGGHFRKNATDINEMVFAFHVPPQRAWSSYYYPSLRTQAAQMAVVAANYGKVTPHSAQALLRTPDLVDRHDSMQASVIEPAQRRMAVAAGIVPATDGPFETFTLPAWP
;
A
#
# COMPACT_ATOMS: atom_id res chain seq x y z
N MET A 1 -8.61 21.37 -54.12
CA MET A 1 -8.76 19.95 -54.49
C MET A 1 -9.92 19.36 -53.71
N THR A 2 -11.08 19.39 -54.34
CA THR A 2 -12.39 18.98 -53.84
C THR A 2 -12.63 17.52 -54.23
N ARG A 3 -13.06 16.68 -53.27
CA ARG A 3 -13.43 15.28 -53.54
C ARG A 3 -14.78 15.22 -54.26
N PRO A 4 -14.93 14.43 -55.35
CA PRO A 4 -16.23 14.09 -55.89
C PRO A 4 -16.72 12.76 -55.30
N GLY A 5 -17.97 12.74 -54.85
CA GLY A 5 -18.70 11.52 -54.53
C GLY A 5 -19.26 10.86 -55.79
N TRP A 6 -19.38 9.54 -55.78
CA TRP A 6 -20.11 8.77 -56.79
C TRP A 6 -20.89 7.64 -56.11
N THR A 7 -22.22 7.70 -56.28
CA THR A 7 -23.21 6.65 -56.03
C THR A 7 -23.39 5.79 -57.29
N TRP A 8 -23.61 4.48 -57.18
CA TRP A 8 -24.79 3.73 -57.66
C TRP A 8 -24.61 2.20 -57.53
N ARG A 9 -25.77 1.52 -57.55
CA ARG A 9 -26.13 0.18 -57.06
C ARG A 9 -25.81 -1.00 -58.00
N ALA A 10 -25.72 -2.22 -57.46
CA ALA A 10 -26.45 -3.43 -57.89
C ALA A 10 -26.08 -4.64 -56.98
N ARG A 11 -26.99 -5.10 -56.10
CA ARG A 11 -27.85 -6.30 -56.25
C ARG A 11 -27.10 -7.63 -56.40
N TRP A 12 -27.07 -8.42 -55.31
CA TRP A 12 -27.36 -9.86 -55.33
C TRP A 12 -28.11 -10.22 -54.05
N THR A 13 -29.36 -10.65 -54.23
CA THR A 13 -30.25 -11.16 -53.19
C THR A 13 -30.13 -12.69 -53.21
N VAL A 14 -29.54 -13.28 -52.18
CA VAL A 14 -29.68 -14.72 -51.91
C VAL A 14 -30.64 -14.85 -50.73
N ALA A 15 -31.82 -15.37 -51.03
CA ALA A 15 -32.83 -15.71 -50.05
C ALA A 15 -32.46 -17.04 -49.39
N CYS A 16 -31.92 -17.00 -48.17
CA CYS A 16 -31.95 -18.14 -47.27
C CYS A 16 -33.13 -17.99 -46.33
N ALA A 17 -34.17 -18.77 -46.57
CA ALA A 17 -35.26 -18.99 -45.62
C ALA A 17 -34.70 -19.79 -44.42
N GLY A 18 -34.19 -19.06 -43.43
CA GLY A 18 -33.85 -19.60 -42.12
C GLY A 18 -35.07 -19.56 -41.22
N VAL A 19 -35.49 -20.74 -40.74
CA VAL A 19 -36.52 -20.93 -39.72
C VAL A 19 -36.23 -20.00 -38.54
N GLY A 20 -37.07 -18.97 -38.38
CA GLY A 20 -37.01 -18.03 -37.27
C GLY A 20 -37.38 -18.73 -35.98
N VAL A 21 -36.39 -19.22 -35.25
CA VAL A 21 -36.52 -19.51 -33.82
C VAL A 21 -36.77 -18.17 -33.15
N LEU A 22 -38.04 -17.87 -32.84
CA LEU A 22 -38.47 -16.82 -31.91
C LEU A 22 -38.02 -17.19 -30.49
N GLY A 23 -36.73 -17.45 -30.31
CA GLY A 23 -36.10 -17.53 -29.01
C GLY A 23 -36.11 -16.13 -28.46
N GLY A 24 -37.02 -15.87 -27.51
CA GLY A 24 -37.10 -14.60 -26.82
C GLY A 24 -35.70 -14.17 -26.39
N CYS A 25 -35.36 -12.93 -26.71
CA CYS A 25 -34.19 -12.27 -26.14
C CYS A 25 -34.44 -12.16 -24.64
N TYR A 26 -34.15 -13.23 -23.89
CA TYR A 26 -34.05 -13.15 -22.44
C TYR A 26 -32.91 -12.18 -22.18
N THR A 27 -33.22 -11.07 -21.52
CA THR A 27 -32.21 -10.19 -20.94
C THR A 27 -31.37 -11.04 -20.00
N ALA A 28 -30.15 -11.37 -20.42
CA ALA A 28 -29.22 -12.11 -19.59
C ALA A 28 -29.06 -11.35 -18.27
N GLU A 29 -29.48 -11.97 -17.17
CA GLU A 29 -29.28 -11.39 -15.85
C GLU A 29 -27.76 -11.31 -15.61
N PRO A 30 -27.21 -10.13 -15.29
CA PRO A 30 -25.79 -10.01 -15.06
C PRO A 30 -25.39 -10.94 -13.91
N PRO A 31 -24.22 -11.61 -14.00
CA PRO A 31 -23.78 -12.49 -12.93
C PRO A 31 -23.68 -11.70 -11.61
N PRO A 32 -23.93 -12.36 -10.47
CA PRO A 32 -23.83 -11.72 -9.17
C PRO A 32 -22.42 -11.15 -8.97
N ARG A 33 -22.34 -9.93 -8.42
CA ARG A 33 -21.07 -9.21 -8.23
C ARG A 33 -20.22 -9.83 -7.12
N LEU A 34 -20.87 -10.35 -6.07
CA LEU A 34 -20.23 -11.10 -5.00
C LEU A 34 -20.81 -12.51 -4.96
N ARG A 35 -19.98 -13.54 -5.12
CA ARG A 35 -20.41 -14.92 -4.89
C ARG A 35 -20.25 -15.29 -3.42
N LYS A 36 -21.26 -15.94 -2.86
CA LYS A 36 -21.21 -16.56 -1.54
C LYS A 36 -20.98 -18.06 -1.68
N LEU A 37 -20.03 -18.58 -0.93
CA LEU A 37 -19.68 -20.00 -0.89
C LEU A 37 -19.72 -20.50 0.56
N GLU A 38 -20.55 -21.50 0.84
CA GLU A 38 -20.58 -22.15 2.15
C GLU A 38 -19.80 -23.47 2.11
N LEU A 39 -18.87 -23.63 3.05
CA LEU A 39 -17.90 -24.72 3.06
C LEU A 39 -18.00 -25.52 4.37
N THR A 40 -18.23 -26.82 4.26
CA THR A 40 -18.44 -27.72 5.42
C THR A 40 -17.50 -28.93 5.38
N GLY A 41 -17.28 -29.57 6.53
CA GLY A 41 -16.49 -30.80 6.63
C GLY A 41 -15.00 -30.57 6.89
N THR A 42 -14.20 -31.61 6.62
CA THR A 42 -12.74 -31.58 6.79
C THR A 42 -12.09 -30.54 5.86
N PRO A 43 -10.84 -30.11 6.11
CA PRO A 43 -10.19 -29.15 5.23
C PRO A 43 -10.18 -29.57 3.76
N TYR A 44 -9.79 -30.82 3.45
CA TYR A 44 -9.86 -31.35 2.09
C TYR A 44 -11.28 -31.31 1.50
N GLN A 45 -12.31 -31.71 2.26
CA GLN A 45 -13.70 -31.69 1.77
C GLN A 45 -14.20 -30.27 1.45
N ARG A 46 -13.84 -29.29 2.27
CA ARG A 46 -14.11 -27.87 1.98
C ARG A 46 -13.39 -27.43 0.71
N GLY A 47 -12.15 -27.85 0.55
CA GLY A 47 -11.38 -27.61 -0.67
C GLY A 47 -12.10 -28.15 -1.91
N VAL A 48 -12.54 -29.41 -1.87
CA VAL A 48 -13.26 -30.04 -3.00
C VAL A 48 -14.57 -29.30 -3.33
N GLN A 49 -15.32 -28.85 -2.31
CA GLN A 49 -16.51 -28.02 -2.51
C GLN A 49 -16.15 -26.71 -3.23
N HIS A 50 -15.13 -26.00 -2.74
CA HIS A 50 -14.65 -24.76 -3.36
C HIS A 50 -14.23 -25.00 -4.82
N GLY A 51 -13.33 -25.96 -5.05
CA GLY A 51 -12.83 -26.28 -6.38
C GLY A 51 -13.93 -26.65 -7.37
N LYS A 52 -14.89 -27.49 -6.97
CA LYS A 52 -16.00 -27.90 -7.84
C LYS A 52 -16.93 -26.74 -8.18
N THR A 53 -17.32 -25.96 -7.16
CA THR A 53 -18.28 -24.86 -7.33
C THR A 53 -17.71 -23.70 -8.13
N LEU A 54 -16.41 -23.43 -8.03
CA LEU A 54 -15.75 -22.27 -8.65
C LEU A 54 -14.70 -22.67 -9.70
N SER A 55 -14.78 -23.86 -10.26
CA SER A 55 -13.77 -24.39 -11.19
C SER A 55 -13.47 -23.46 -12.37
N SER A 56 -14.49 -22.86 -12.98
CA SER A 56 -14.35 -21.87 -14.06
C SER A 56 -13.64 -20.60 -13.62
N GLU A 57 -14.03 -20.06 -12.47
CA GLU A 57 -13.50 -18.84 -11.91
C GLU A 57 -12.05 -19.04 -11.47
N ILE A 58 -11.70 -20.20 -10.91
CA ILE A 58 -10.33 -20.56 -10.54
C ILE A 58 -9.43 -20.58 -11.76
N ARG A 59 -9.84 -21.27 -12.84
CA ARG A 59 -9.05 -21.33 -14.09
C ARG A 59 -8.92 -19.96 -14.73
N SER A 60 -10.02 -19.20 -14.77
CA SER A 60 -10.02 -17.82 -15.27
C SER A 60 -9.07 -16.94 -14.46
N PHE A 61 -9.18 -16.97 -13.13
CA PHE A 61 -8.37 -16.16 -12.24
C PHE A 61 -6.89 -16.49 -12.37
N TYR A 62 -6.53 -17.78 -12.31
CA TYR A 62 -5.15 -18.22 -12.53
C TYR A 62 -4.57 -17.72 -13.85
N THR A 63 -5.30 -17.95 -14.95
CA THR A 63 -4.84 -17.61 -16.30
C THR A 63 -4.67 -16.10 -16.45
N THR A 64 -5.66 -15.33 -16.04
CA THR A 64 -5.65 -13.87 -16.18
C THR A 64 -4.64 -13.24 -15.21
N MET A 65 -4.71 -13.55 -13.93
CA MET A 65 -3.85 -12.94 -12.92
C MET A 65 -2.36 -13.15 -13.22
N LEU A 66 -1.98 -14.36 -13.63
CA LEU A 66 -0.59 -14.61 -14.02
C LEU A 66 -0.23 -13.91 -15.34
N ALA A 67 -0.99 -14.17 -16.40
CA ALA A 67 -0.58 -13.76 -17.74
C ALA A 67 -0.71 -12.24 -17.98
N THR A 68 -1.72 -11.58 -17.41
CA THR A 68 -1.99 -10.16 -17.67
C THR A 68 -1.41 -9.25 -16.61
N SER A 69 -1.23 -9.74 -15.38
CA SER A 69 -0.92 -8.88 -14.23
C SER A 69 0.46 -9.20 -13.65
N LEU A 70 0.62 -10.36 -13.01
CA LEU A 70 1.81 -10.67 -12.20
C LEU A 70 3.07 -10.89 -13.04
N LEU A 71 3.00 -11.77 -14.05
CA LEU A 71 4.20 -12.14 -14.80
C LEU A 71 4.77 -10.95 -15.60
N PRO A 72 3.96 -10.17 -16.34
CA PRO A 72 4.47 -9.00 -17.04
C PRO A 72 4.98 -7.90 -16.11
N TYR A 73 4.43 -7.79 -14.90
CA TYR A 73 4.90 -6.82 -13.92
C TYR A 73 6.30 -7.20 -13.41
N LEU A 74 6.44 -8.41 -12.85
CA LEU A 74 7.71 -8.86 -12.28
C LEU A 74 8.82 -9.02 -13.33
N ASN A 75 8.49 -9.37 -14.58
CA ASN A 75 9.48 -9.52 -15.65
C ASN A 75 10.12 -8.16 -16.01
N ARG A 76 9.40 -7.05 -15.83
CA ARG A 76 9.97 -5.70 -16.02
C ARG A 76 11.01 -5.34 -14.97
N GLU A 77 10.93 -5.96 -13.79
CA GLU A 77 11.84 -5.72 -12.66
C GLU A 77 13.12 -6.57 -12.76
N GLN A 78 13.16 -7.58 -13.65
CA GLN A 78 14.31 -8.49 -13.78
C GLN A 78 15.62 -7.75 -14.05
N ALA A 79 15.61 -6.72 -14.90
CA ALA A 79 16.82 -5.99 -15.25
C ALA A 79 17.44 -5.31 -14.01
N ASP A 80 16.61 -4.61 -13.23
CA ASP A 80 17.05 -3.92 -12.01
C ASP A 80 17.49 -4.93 -10.94
N ILE A 81 16.78 -6.06 -10.80
CA ILE A 81 17.14 -7.15 -9.87
C ILE A 81 18.47 -7.80 -10.26
N SER A 82 18.65 -8.21 -11.52
CA SER A 82 19.85 -8.90 -12.03
C SER A 82 21.10 -8.02 -12.07
N ALA A 83 20.93 -6.70 -12.04
CA ALA A 83 22.04 -5.76 -11.90
C ALA A 83 22.79 -5.98 -10.57
N VAL A 84 22.08 -6.45 -9.53
CA VAL A 84 22.61 -6.70 -8.19
C VAL A 84 22.66 -8.20 -7.88
N LEU A 85 21.56 -8.93 -8.06
CA LEU A 85 21.44 -10.34 -7.73
C LEU A 85 21.80 -11.22 -8.93
N LYS A 86 23.02 -11.75 -8.94
CA LYS A 86 23.58 -12.57 -10.02
C LYS A 86 22.88 -13.90 -10.21
N ALA A 87 22.18 -14.39 -9.20
CA ALA A 87 21.30 -15.56 -9.32
C ALA A 87 20.19 -15.40 -10.38
N TYR A 88 19.89 -14.18 -10.81
CA TYR A 88 18.87 -13.86 -11.81
C TYR A 88 19.43 -13.29 -13.12
N ASP A 89 20.75 -13.32 -13.31
CA ASP A 89 21.38 -12.93 -14.57
C ASP A 89 20.99 -13.93 -15.68
N PRO A 90 20.24 -13.52 -16.71
CA PRO A 90 19.78 -14.43 -17.76
C PRO A 90 20.91 -14.99 -18.64
N VAL A 91 22.11 -14.41 -18.59
CA VAL A 91 23.29 -14.94 -19.30
C VAL A 91 23.89 -16.12 -18.54
N ALA A 92 24.00 -15.99 -17.21
CA ALA A 92 24.51 -17.05 -16.34
C ALA A 92 23.46 -18.13 -16.05
N HIS A 93 22.18 -17.75 -16.03
CA HIS A 93 21.02 -18.57 -15.69
C HIS A 93 19.95 -18.50 -16.79
N PRO A 94 20.14 -19.22 -17.91
CA PRO A 94 19.21 -19.21 -19.05
C PRO A 94 17.78 -19.62 -18.69
N GLU A 95 17.58 -20.30 -17.57
CA GLU A 95 16.27 -20.66 -17.04
C GLU A 95 15.40 -19.43 -16.71
N PHE A 96 16.00 -18.28 -16.38
CA PHE A 96 15.29 -17.01 -16.13
C PHE A 96 15.19 -16.12 -17.38
N ALA A 97 15.71 -16.55 -18.52
CA ALA A 97 15.57 -15.81 -19.78
C ALA A 97 14.16 -15.96 -20.39
N ASN A 98 13.91 -15.28 -21.51
CA ASN A 98 12.70 -15.46 -22.33
C ASN A 98 11.37 -15.29 -21.55
N GLY A 99 11.35 -14.33 -20.61
CA GLY A 99 10.16 -14.02 -19.81
C GLY A 99 9.80 -15.06 -18.74
N GLN A 100 10.68 -16.01 -18.46
CA GLN A 100 10.48 -17.05 -17.44
C GLN A 100 10.83 -16.60 -16.02
N PHE A 101 11.45 -15.42 -15.86
CA PHE A 101 11.87 -14.89 -14.57
C PHE A 101 10.75 -14.92 -13.53
N SER A 102 9.63 -14.26 -13.79
CA SER A 102 8.53 -14.14 -12.83
C SER A 102 7.93 -15.49 -12.43
N LEU A 103 7.71 -16.38 -13.40
CA LEU A 103 7.04 -17.66 -13.15
C LEU A 103 7.92 -18.56 -12.29
N ARG A 104 9.21 -18.64 -12.60
CA ARG A 104 10.17 -19.42 -11.81
C ARG A 104 10.33 -18.85 -10.41
N LEU A 105 10.50 -17.54 -10.30
CA LEU A 105 10.59 -16.86 -9.01
C LEU A 105 9.38 -17.18 -8.12
N LEU A 106 8.16 -17.01 -8.63
CA LEU A 106 6.94 -17.28 -7.88
C LEU A 106 6.78 -18.76 -7.53
N THR A 107 7.16 -19.67 -8.45
CA THR A 107 7.08 -21.12 -8.21
C THR A 107 8.07 -21.56 -7.12
N GLU A 108 9.32 -21.10 -7.18
CA GLU A 108 10.33 -21.39 -6.17
C GLU A 108 9.91 -20.83 -4.80
N SER A 109 9.36 -19.61 -4.77
CA SER A 109 8.84 -18.98 -3.56
C SER A 109 7.65 -19.76 -2.98
N ALA A 110 6.70 -20.18 -3.83
CA ALA A 110 5.54 -20.97 -3.43
C ALA A 110 5.95 -22.29 -2.76
N GLN A 111 6.94 -22.99 -3.33
CA GLN A 111 7.49 -24.24 -2.78
C GLN A 111 8.18 -24.05 -1.42
N GLU A 112 8.84 -22.91 -1.21
CA GLU A 112 9.45 -22.60 0.08
C GLU A 112 8.39 -22.27 1.14
N LEU A 113 7.42 -21.42 0.78
CA LEU A 113 6.31 -21.04 1.66
C LEU A 113 5.48 -22.24 2.10
N GLU A 114 5.25 -23.21 1.22
CA GLU A 114 4.51 -24.44 1.52
C GLU A 114 5.03 -25.17 2.77
N LYS A 115 6.33 -25.10 3.04
CA LYS A 115 6.96 -25.72 4.22
C LYS A 115 6.45 -25.12 5.53
N SER A 116 6.03 -23.86 5.50
CA SER A 116 5.52 -23.11 6.65
C SER A 116 3.99 -23.09 6.72
N ILE A 117 3.29 -23.48 5.64
CA ILE A 117 1.83 -23.54 5.62
C ILE A 117 1.34 -24.75 6.45
N PRO A 118 0.43 -24.54 7.43
CA PRO A 118 -0.17 -25.61 8.22
C PRO A 118 -0.82 -26.70 7.35
N GLN A 119 -0.73 -27.96 7.80
CA GLN A 119 -1.24 -29.12 7.06
C GLN A 119 -2.72 -28.98 6.68
N ASP A 120 -3.59 -28.52 7.61
CA ASP A 120 -5.01 -28.31 7.34
C ASP A 120 -5.25 -27.39 6.13
N TYR A 121 -4.41 -26.37 5.93
CA TYR A 121 -4.55 -25.45 4.80
C TYR A 121 -4.00 -26.06 3.50
N ARG A 122 -2.95 -26.88 3.57
CA ARG A 122 -2.47 -27.67 2.42
C ARG A 122 -3.52 -28.68 1.96
N ASP A 123 -4.15 -29.38 2.90
CA ASP A 123 -5.23 -30.33 2.61
C ASP A 123 -6.40 -29.65 1.90
N GLU A 124 -6.76 -28.45 2.36
CA GLU A 124 -7.80 -27.65 1.70
C GLU A 124 -7.38 -27.20 0.29
N MET A 125 -6.14 -26.75 0.09
CA MET A 125 -5.62 -26.42 -1.24
C MET A 125 -5.57 -27.64 -2.18
N HIS A 126 -5.22 -28.83 -1.69
CA HIS A 126 -5.33 -30.07 -2.46
C HIS A 126 -6.78 -30.35 -2.86
N GLY A 127 -7.72 -30.18 -1.93
CA GLY A 127 -9.14 -30.30 -2.25
C GLY A 127 -9.58 -29.30 -3.32
N ILE A 128 -9.13 -28.04 -3.26
CA ILE A 128 -9.42 -27.02 -4.29
C ILE A 128 -8.91 -27.48 -5.65
N ALA A 129 -7.65 -27.95 -5.71
CA ALA A 129 -7.02 -28.43 -6.92
C ALA A 129 -7.80 -29.61 -7.55
N ASP A 130 -8.12 -30.62 -6.75
CA ASP A 130 -8.88 -31.80 -7.18
C ASP A 130 -10.29 -31.43 -7.62
N GLY A 131 -10.96 -30.55 -6.88
CA GLY A 131 -12.31 -30.08 -7.18
C GLY A 131 -12.38 -29.27 -8.48
N ALA A 132 -11.39 -28.41 -8.73
CA ALA A 132 -11.31 -27.59 -9.94
C ALA A 132 -10.65 -28.31 -11.13
N GLN A 133 -10.09 -29.50 -10.89
CA GLN A 133 -9.28 -30.27 -11.83
C GLN A 133 -8.13 -29.44 -12.40
N VAL A 134 -7.37 -28.80 -11.52
CA VAL A 134 -6.15 -28.04 -11.85
C VAL A 134 -4.97 -28.61 -11.05
N PRO A 135 -3.72 -28.45 -11.52
CA PRO A 135 -2.55 -28.83 -10.74
C PRO A 135 -2.52 -28.17 -9.35
N TYR A 136 -2.10 -28.92 -8.32
CA TYR A 136 -1.92 -28.37 -6.97
C TYR A 136 -0.93 -27.20 -6.93
N ALA A 137 0.14 -27.26 -7.74
CA ALA A 137 1.13 -26.19 -7.84
C ALA A 137 0.50 -24.84 -8.26
N ASP A 138 -0.55 -24.87 -9.08
CA ASP A 138 -1.25 -23.66 -9.53
C ASP A 138 -2.06 -23.04 -8.38
N VAL A 139 -2.72 -23.88 -7.57
CA VAL A 139 -3.44 -23.45 -6.37
C VAL A 139 -2.47 -22.93 -5.31
N LEU A 140 -1.35 -23.62 -5.10
CA LEU A 140 -0.31 -23.19 -4.17
C LEU A 140 0.26 -21.82 -4.57
N LEU A 141 0.55 -21.60 -5.86
CA LEU A 141 0.98 -20.31 -6.38
C LEU A 141 -0.07 -19.23 -6.10
N LEU A 142 -1.35 -19.48 -6.39
CA LEU A 142 -2.44 -18.54 -6.08
C LEU A 142 -2.54 -18.19 -4.58
N ASN A 143 -2.22 -19.13 -3.69
CA ASN A 143 -2.28 -18.91 -2.25
C ASN A 143 -0.97 -18.33 -1.65
N THR A 144 0.02 -18.01 -2.48
CA THR A 144 1.33 -17.51 -2.02
C THR A 144 1.85 -16.32 -2.82
N PHE A 145 1.22 -15.98 -3.95
CA PHE A 145 1.72 -14.94 -4.85
C PHE A 145 1.73 -13.55 -4.20
N VAL A 146 0.78 -13.25 -3.31
CA VAL A 146 0.63 -11.90 -2.74
C VAL A 146 1.90 -11.53 -1.99
N ASP A 147 2.25 -12.32 -0.98
CA ASP A 147 3.44 -12.14 -0.16
C ASP A 147 4.72 -12.21 -1.00
N SER A 148 4.82 -13.19 -1.91
CA SER A 148 5.99 -13.36 -2.78
C SER A 148 6.21 -12.13 -3.69
N THR A 149 5.12 -11.60 -4.27
CA THR A 149 5.15 -10.44 -5.16
C THR A 149 5.50 -9.18 -4.39
N LEU A 150 4.90 -8.96 -3.21
CA LEU A 150 5.16 -7.76 -2.41
C LEU A 150 6.57 -7.73 -1.82
N ALA A 151 7.08 -8.86 -1.35
CA ALA A 151 8.45 -8.97 -0.86
C ALA A 151 9.46 -8.71 -1.99
N THR A 152 9.29 -9.35 -3.15
CA THR A 152 10.14 -9.12 -4.33
C THR A 152 10.09 -7.67 -4.78
N ARG A 153 8.88 -7.09 -4.84
CA ARG A 153 8.66 -5.71 -5.25
C ARG A 153 9.33 -4.71 -4.30
N SER A 154 9.29 -4.97 -2.99
CA SER A 154 9.97 -4.14 -1.99
C SER A 154 11.47 -4.08 -2.24
N VAL A 155 12.09 -5.24 -2.51
CA VAL A 155 13.51 -5.30 -2.90
C VAL A 155 13.75 -4.53 -4.20
N ALA A 156 12.92 -4.74 -5.23
CA ALA A 156 13.06 -4.02 -6.51
C ALA A 156 12.93 -2.49 -6.34
N TYR A 157 11.99 -2.01 -5.52
CA TYR A 157 11.85 -0.58 -5.23
C TYR A 157 13.06 -0.03 -4.48
N TYR A 158 13.53 -0.74 -3.45
CA TYR A 158 14.71 -0.34 -2.72
C TYR A 158 15.94 -0.25 -3.62
N LEU A 159 16.18 -1.27 -4.46
CA LEU A 159 17.29 -1.25 -5.42
C LEU A 159 17.20 -0.08 -6.39
N ARG A 160 15.99 0.28 -6.85
CA ARG A 160 15.80 1.47 -7.68
C ARG A 160 16.05 2.77 -6.89
N ALA A 161 15.58 2.84 -5.66
CA ALA A 161 15.71 4.02 -4.81
C ALA A 161 17.19 4.35 -4.51
N ILE A 162 18.02 3.34 -4.22
CA ILE A 162 19.46 3.55 -3.95
C ILE A 162 20.28 3.83 -5.22
N GLN A 163 19.72 3.55 -6.40
CA GLN A 163 20.38 3.73 -7.69
C GLN A 163 19.98 5.02 -8.40
N GLY A 164 19.01 5.77 -7.88
CA GLY A 164 18.54 7.03 -8.45
C GLY A 164 18.74 8.21 -7.51
N PRO A 165 18.28 9.40 -7.92
CA PRO A 165 18.48 10.61 -7.14
C PRO A 165 17.83 10.52 -5.76
N LYS A 166 18.43 11.18 -4.79
CA LYS A 166 17.87 11.38 -3.45
C LYS A 166 17.90 12.84 -3.05
N VAL A 167 16.96 13.23 -2.20
CA VAL A 167 17.00 14.52 -1.51
C VAL A 167 17.95 14.39 -0.33
N GLU A 168 19.01 15.20 -0.33
CA GLU A 168 19.96 15.27 0.79
C GLU A 168 19.51 16.33 1.81
N LEU A 169 19.04 17.48 1.32
CA LEU A 169 18.73 18.63 2.14
C LEU A 169 17.55 19.42 1.56
N VAL A 170 16.69 19.92 2.44
CA VAL A 170 15.70 20.96 2.11
C VAL A 170 15.85 22.12 3.10
N HIS A 171 15.88 23.34 2.59
CA HIS A 171 16.10 24.54 3.40
C HIS A 171 15.13 25.64 2.96
N ALA A 172 14.41 26.23 3.93
CA ALA A 172 13.71 27.50 3.76
C ALA A 172 14.59 28.67 4.24
N THR A 173 15.18 29.43 3.31
CA THR A 173 16.03 30.59 3.66
C THR A 173 15.23 31.88 3.58
N ALA A 174 15.30 32.75 4.59
CA ALA A 174 14.76 34.11 4.49
C ALA A 174 15.61 34.95 3.52
N PHE A 175 14.98 35.90 2.82
CA PHE A 175 15.64 36.77 1.82
C PHE A 175 16.61 37.83 2.43
N ALA A 176 16.81 37.85 3.74
CA ALA A 176 17.39 39.00 4.42
C ALA A 176 18.90 38.88 4.64
N ASP A 177 19.60 39.64 3.80
CA ASP A 177 21.00 40.03 3.80
C ASP A 177 22.04 38.98 3.33
N ASN A 178 22.96 39.45 2.49
CA ASN A 178 24.07 38.66 1.95
C ASN A 178 25.08 38.23 3.05
N LYS A 179 24.68 38.18 4.32
CA LYS A 179 25.50 37.68 5.43
C LYS A 179 25.10 36.30 5.89
N GLY A 180 24.02 35.74 5.33
CA GLY A 180 23.70 34.32 5.42
C GLY A 180 23.74 33.80 6.85
N ASP A 181 22.65 33.97 7.60
CA ASP A 181 22.15 32.97 8.55
C ASP A 181 20.89 33.50 9.24
N VAL A 182 20.06 32.54 9.65
CA VAL A 182 18.89 32.61 10.55
C VAL A 182 17.55 33.03 9.95
N LEU A 183 16.56 32.15 10.12
CA LEU A 183 15.14 32.53 10.18
C LEU A 183 14.99 33.60 11.27
N LEU A 184 14.20 34.65 11.06
CA LEU A 184 14.00 35.66 12.09
C LEU A 184 13.48 34.97 13.35
N SER A 185 14.25 34.98 14.45
CA SER A 185 13.79 34.40 15.72
C SER A 185 12.47 35.05 16.11
N ASP A 186 11.40 34.27 16.07
CA ASP A 186 10.07 34.65 16.52
C ASP A 186 9.77 34.13 17.94
N ALA A 187 10.79 33.54 18.57
CA ALA A 187 10.76 32.87 19.87
C ALA A 187 9.81 31.65 19.88
N ILE A 188 9.62 31.00 18.73
CA ILE A 188 8.84 29.77 18.57
C ILE A 188 9.81 28.59 18.37
N ASP A 189 9.46 27.45 18.96
CA ASP A 189 10.15 26.18 18.75
C ASP A 189 9.75 25.62 17.37
N ASN A 190 10.58 25.88 16.36
CA ASN A 190 10.22 25.71 14.96
C ASN A 190 10.45 24.27 14.42
N ASP A 191 11.21 23.45 15.15
CA ASP A 191 11.48 22.04 14.83
C ASP A 191 10.93 21.05 15.87
N GLY A 192 10.46 21.54 17.02
CA GLY A 192 9.81 20.76 18.07
C GLY A 192 10.79 20.14 19.08
N ASP A 193 12.04 20.59 19.14
CA ASP A 193 13.07 20.06 20.04
C ASP A 193 12.93 20.56 21.50
N GLY A 194 11.99 21.48 21.75
CA GLY A 194 11.71 22.08 23.06
C GLY A 194 12.56 23.31 23.37
N LYS A 195 13.36 23.80 22.43
CA LYS A 195 14.11 25.06 22.52
C LYS A 195 13.57 26.08 21.53
N THR A 196 13.89 27.34 21.76
CA THR A 196 13.47 28.46 20.90
C THR A 196 14.64 28.89 20.01
N ASP A 197 14.44 28.87 18.69
CA ASP A 197 15.26 29.47 17.63
C ASP A 197 16.79 29.45 17.82
N GLU A 198 17.40 28.29 17.67
CA GLU A 198 18.84 28.16 17.43
C GLU A 198 19.22 28.67 16.02
N SER A 199 20.44 29.18 15.87
CA SER A 199 20.91 29.82 14.62
C SER A 199 20.95 28.90 13.38
N PHE A 200 20.60 27.61 13.54
CA PHE A 200 20.66 26.56 12.53
C PHE A 200 19.32 25.85 12.26
N GLU A 201 18.21 26.21 12.93
CA GLU A 201 16.92 25.51 12.80
C GLU A 201 16.30 25.60 11.39
N ALA A 202 16.76 26.53 10.55
CA ALA A 202 16.36 26.62 9.15
C ALA A 202 16.90 25.47 8.27
N LEU A 203 17.95 24.78 8.74
CA LEU A 203 18.66 23.73 8.03
C LEU A 203 18.22 22.36 8.56
N VAL A 204 17.29 21.73 7.86
CA VAL A 204 16.80 20.39 8.24
C VAL A 204 17.33 19.37 7.23
N GLU A 205 18.09 18.38 7.72
CA GLU A 205 18.42 17.20 6.92
C GLU A 205 17.12 16.56 6.43
N TYR A 206 17.09 16.15 5.15
CA TYR A 206 15.85 15.62 4.63
C TYR A 206 15.55 14.26 5.26
N GLU A 207 14.43 14.18 5.98
CA GLU A 207 13.86 12.94 6.47
C GLU A 207 12.39 12.84 6.08
N ALA A 208 12.03 11.68 5.51
CA ALA A 208 10.64 11.36 5.26
C ALA A 208 9.90 11.17 6.58
N ARG A 209 8.91 12.03 6.86
CA ARG A 209 8.21 12.07 8.14
C ARG A 209 6.71 12.27 7.98
N PRO A 210 5.90 11.85 8.97
CA PRO A 210 4.44 11.87 8.90
C PRO A 210 3.83 13.25 9.16
N ASP A 211 4.63 14.18 9.68
CA ASP A 211 4.26 15.51 10.14
C ASP A 211 5.07 16.60 9.42
N ALA A 212 4.84 17.86 9.79
CA ALA A 212 5.63 18.95 9.24
C ALA A 212 7.09 18.85 9.71
N ALA A 213 8.02 19.20 8.83
CA ALA A 213 9.45 19.29 9.15
C ALA A 213 9.82 20.65 9.75
N LEU A 214 9.05 21.70 9.46
CA LEU A 214 9.24 23.06 9.95
C LEU A 214 7.89 23.70 10.24
N VAL A 215 7.86 24.66 11.17
CA VAL A 215 6.72 25.56 11.35
C VAL A 215 7.12 27.02 11.23
N GLU A 216 6.11 27.88 11.03
CA GLU A 216 6.25 29.34 11.03
C GLU A 216 7.28 29.90 10.01
N VAL A 217 7.44 29.22 8.86
CA VAL A 217 8.33 29.66 7.79
C VAL A 217 7.92 31.04 7.25
N PRO A 218 8.84 32.02 7.15
CA PRO A 218 8.55 33.34 6.62
C PRO A 218 7.94 33.31 5.23
N THR A 219 6.96 34.19 4.98
CA THR A 219 6.33 34.31 3.66
C THR A 219 7.31 34.73 2.56
N THR A 220 8.42 35.34 2.93
CA THR A 220 9.51 35.73 2.03
C THR A 220 10.56 34.64 1.84
N ALA A 221 10.38 33.45 2.40
CA ALA A 221 11.40 32.41 2.31
C ALA A 221 11.54 31.88 0.87
N GLN A 222 12.78 31.62 0.46
CA GLN A 222 13.09 30.83 -0.73
C GLN A 222 13.37 29.38 -0.31
N LEU A 223 12.93 28.43 -1.14
CA LEU A 223 13.14 27.02 -0.89
C LEU A 223 14.37 26.56 -1.67
N ARG A 224 15.32 25.91 -0.99
CA ARG A 224 16.53 25.33 -1.55
C ARG A 224 16.48 23.82 -1.33
N VAL A 225 16.69 23.05 -2.39
CA VAL A 225 16.75 21.59 -2.37
C VAL A 225 18.11 21.16 -2.88
N LEU A 226 18.81 20.32 -2.13
CA LEU A 226 20.03 19.66 -2.58
C LEU A 226 19.70 18.21 -2.95
N LEU A 227 19.94 17.86 -4.21
CA LEU A 227 19.76 16.52 -4.74
C LEU A 227 21.13 15.87 -4.96
N GLN A 228 21.23 14.57 -4.71
CA GLN A 228 22.45 13.79 -4.92
C GLN A 228 22.16 12.55 -5.77
N ASP A 229 23.02 12.27 -6.75
CA ASP A 229 23.06 11.02 -7.51
C ASP A 229 24.48 10.75 -8.02
N ALA A 230 24.96 9.50 -7.95
CA ALA A 230 26.32 9.14 -8.35
C ALA A 230 26.60 9.35 -9.85
N ASP A 231 25.58 9.21 -10.70
CA ASP A 231 25.60 9.48 -12.14
C ASP A 231 25.23 10.96 -12.44
N GLY A 232 24.92 11.76 -11.41
CA GLY A 232 24.50 13.16 -11.48
C GLY A 232 23.00 13.33 -11.76
N VAL A 233 22.42 14.47 -11.37
CA VAL A 233 20.97 14.75 -11.50
C VAL A 233 20.71 15.63 -12.72
N ASP A 234 19.74 15.26 -13.56
CA ASP A 234 19.36 16.08 -14.72
C ASP A 234 18.55 17.32 -14.29
N PRO A 235 19.08 18.56 -14.43
CA PRO A 235 18.38 19.77 -14.01
C PRO A 235 17.04 19.99 -14.73
N LYS A 236 16.85 19.40 -15.93
CA LYS A 236 15.61 19.49 -16.71
C LYS A 236 14.53 18.52 -16.24
N SER A 237 14.93 17.45 -15.55
CA SER A 237 14.02 16.43 -15.02
C SER A 237 13.39 16.83 -13.69
N VAL A 238 13.98 17.79 -12.98
CA VAL A 238 13.52 18.21 -11.66
C VAL A 238 12.15 18.88 -11.76
N ARG A 239 11.24 18.42 -10.92
CA ARG A 239 9.88 18.92 -10.75
C ARG A 239 9.67 19.25 -9.28
N LEU A 240 9.34 20.51 -9.01
CA LEU A 240 8.95 20.98 -7.68
C LEU A 240 7.46 21.33 -7.71
N GLN A 241 6.66 20.67 -6.90
CA GLN A 241 5.22 20.94 -6.78
C GLN A 241 4.95 21.57 -5.42
N LEU A 242 4.51 22.82 -5.42
CA LEU A 242 4.10 23.52 -4.21
C LEU A 242 2.59 23.33 -4.02
N VAL A 243 2.20 22.65 -2.94
CA VAL A 243 0.81 22.41 -2.57
C VAL A 243 0.46 23.32 -1.42
N VAL A 244 -0.52 24.20 -1.64
CA VAL A 244 -1.04 25.13 -0.62
C VAL A 244 -2.55 24.96 -0.55
N ASP A 245 -3.07 24.55 0.61
CA ASP A 245 -4.51 24.35 0.82
C ASP A 245 -5.16 23.51 -0.30
N GLY A 246 -4.47 22.44 -0.72
CA GLY A 246 -4.90 21.54 -1.79
C GLY A 246 -4.72 22.06 -3.23
N LYS A 247 -4.22 23.29 -3.41
CA LYS A 247 -3.88 23.83 -4.73
C LYS A 247 -2.41 23.56 -5.06
N THR A 248 -2.18 22.91 -6.19
CA THR A 248 -0.83 22.56 -6.65
C THR A 248 -0.32 23.54 -7.70
N THR A 249 0.88 24.08 -7.49
CA THR A 249 1.64 24.86 -8.48
C THR A 249 2.91 24.10 -8.86
N LEU A 250 3.11 23.85 -10.15
CA LEU A 250 4.28 23.13 -10.67
C LEU A 250 5.38 24.12 -11.11
N TYR A 251 6.59 23.89 -10.63
CA TYR A 251 7.81 24.59 -11.03
C TYR A 251 8.79 23.61 -11.67
N THR A 252 9.24 23.95 -12.87
CA THR A 252 10.24 23.22 -13.66
C THR A 252 11.24 24.18 -14.29
N ALA A 253 12.27 23.66 -14.94
CA ALA A 253 13.23 24.46 -15.71
C ALA A 253 12.53 25.46 -16.66
N GLY A 254 12.84 26.75 -16.50
CA GLY A 254 12.23 27.84 -17.26
C GLY A 254 11.02 28.51 -16.58
N THR A 255 10.51 27.95 -15.49
CA THR A 255 9.46 28.60 -14.67
C THR A 255 10.06 29.79 -13.92
N PRO A 256 9.42 30.98 -13.89
CA PRO A 256 9.89 32.10 -13.08
C PRO A 256 10.11 31.72 -11.62
N GLY A 257 11.25 32.13 -11.05
CA GLY A 257 11.63 31.82 -9.67
C GLY A 257 12.30 30.45 -9.47
N TYR A 258 12.36 29.61 -10.51
CA TYR A 258 13.10 28.35 -10.49
C TYR A 258 14.53 28.54 -11.03
N SER A 259 15.53 28.00 -10.33
CA SER A 259 16.89 27.86 -10.84
C SER A 259 17.52 26.58 -10.35
N ALA A 260 18.33 25.93 -11.19
CA ALA A 260 19.09 24.75 -10.81
C ALA A 260 20.53 24.84 -11.34
N HIS A 261 21.49 24.50 -10.51
CA HIS A 261 22.92 24.52 -10.84
C HIS A 261 23.66 23.40 -10.11
N VAL A 262 24.71 22.88 -10.76
CA VAL A 262 25.60 21.91 -10.13
C VAL A 262 26.15 22.53 -8.84
N TYR A 263 26.07 21.78 -7.76
CA TYR A 263 26.41 22.30 -6.44
C TYR A 263 27.91 22.65 -6.39
N ALA A 264 28.21 23.79 -5.77
CA ALA A 264 29.56 24.20 -5.45
C ALA A 264 29.64 24.46 -3.95
N THR A 265 30.60 23.82 -3.29
CA THR A 265 30.86 24.04 -1.85
C THR A 265 31.19 25.51 -1.59
N PRO A 266 31.12 25.98 -0.32
CA PRO A 266 31.55 27.35 0.03
C PRO A 266 32.98 27.69 -0.38
N LYS A 267 33.84 26.67 -0.60
CA LYS A 267 35.22 26.82 -1.09
C LYS A 267 35.33 26.87 -2.63
N GLY A 268 34.21 26.82 -3.35
CA GLY A 268 34.15 26.82 -4.81
C GLY A 268 34.43 25.47 -5.47
N VAL A 269 34.51 24.38 -4.70
CA VAL A 269 34.67 23.02 -5.26
C VAL A 269 33.33 22.56 -5.84
N VAL A 270 33.31 22.27 -7.13
CA VAL A 270 32.12 21.79 -7.85
C VAL A 270 31.96 20.28 -7.64
N GLU A 271 30.79 19.87 -7.15
CA GLU A 271 30.42 18.48 -6.88
C GLU A 271 29.41 18.02 -7.94
N LYS A 272 29.88 17.28 -8.95
CA LYS A 272 29.07 16.91 -10.14
C LYS A 272 27.95 15.92 -9.84
N ASP A 273 28.06 15.20 -8.74
CA ASP A 273 27.05 14.27 -8.22
C ASP A 273 25.93 15.00 -7.45
N ARG A 274 26.03 16.33 -7.29
CA ARG A 274 25.07 17.13 -6.55
C ARG A 274 24.47 18.25 -7.38
N LEU A 275 23.17 18.45 -7.23
CA LEU A 275 22.41 19.50 -7.88
C LEU A 275 21.68 20.34 -6.84
N GLU A 276 21.95 21.64 -6.83
CA GLU A 276 21.20 22.59 -6.03
C GLU A 276 20.06 23.19 -6.86
N VAL A 277 18.87 23.15 -6.30
CA VAL A 277 17.66 23.71 -6.89
C VAL A 277 17.13 24.78 -5.95
N LYS A 278 16.88 25.98 -6.47
CA LYS A 278 16.24 27.08 -5.73
C LYS A 278 14.89 27.39 -6.33
N LEU A 279 13.93 27.67 -5.46
CA LEU A 279 12.57 28.05 -5.78
C LEU A 279 12.21 29.32 -4.99
N VAL A 280 11.88 30.37 -5.72
CA VAL A 280 11.32 31.63 -5.22
C VAL A 280 9.90 31.76 -5.79
N PRO A 281 8.86 31.35 -5.06
CA PRO A 281 7.49 31.47 -5.55
C PRO A 281 7.15 32.92 -5.90
N ALA A 282 6.49 33.14 -7.04
CA ALA A 282 6.06 34.48 -7.44
C ALA A 282 5.05 35.02 -6.39
N GLY A 283 5.39 36.14 -5.75
CA GLY A 283 4.60 36.72 -4.67
C GLY A 283 4.90 36.17 -3.27
N GLY A 284 5.87 35.26 -3.14
CA GLY A 284 6.25 34.62 -1.88
C GLY A 284 5.34 33.44 -1.50
N LEU A 285 5.60 32.87 -0.33
CA LEU A 285 4.76 31.88 0.31
C LEU A 285 3.54 32.56 0.96
N PRO A 286 2.36 31.91 0.98
CA PRO A 286 1.18 32.46 1.63
C PRO A 286 1.35 32.49 3.15
N ALA A 287 0.77 33.48 3.83
CA ALA A 287 0.77 33.54 5.30
C ALA A 287 -0.26 32.56 5.90
N LYS A 288 0.00 32.08 7.12
CA LYS A 288 -0.91 31.21 7.90
C LYS A 288 -1.37 29.97 7.13
N ALA A 289 -0.47 29.35 6.37
CA ALA A 289 -0.79 28.24 5.50
C ALA A 289 0.03 27.00 5.86
N VAL A 290 -0.50 25.83 5.50
CA VAL A 290 0.29 24.60 5.39
C VAL A 290 0.74 24.47 3.94
N VAL A 291 2.04 24.24 3.76
CA VAL A 291 2.68 24.15 2.46
C VAL A 291 3.39 22.81 2.37
N THR A 292 3.15 22.05 1.30
CA THR A 292 3.97 20.88 0.97
C THR A 292 4.75 21.12 -0.31
N LEU A 293 6.06 20.95 -0.24
CA LEU A 293 6.94 20.86 -1.39
C LEU A 293 7.11 19.37 -1.77
N ALA A 294 6.50 18.96 -2.88
CA ALA A 294 6.72 17.66 -3.48
C ALA A 294 7.86 17.73 -4.51
N ILE A 295 8.83 16.81 -4.41
CA ILE A 295 10.11 16.84 -5.14
C ILE A 295 10.24 15.55 -5.94
N GLN A 296 10.53 15.68 -7.23
CA GLN A 296 10.85 14.57 -8.13
C GLN A 296 12.00 14.96 -9.06
N ALA A 297 12.91 14.02 -9.32
CA ALA A 297 14.03 14.19 -10.24
C ALA A 297 14.46 12.86 -10.88
N SER A 298 15.19 12.95 -11.98
CA SER A 298 15.83 11.82 -12.63
C SER A 298 17.35 12.02 -12.73
N ASP A 299 18.08 10.91 -12.81
CA ASP A 299 19.52 10.93 -13.05
C ASP A 299 19.84 11.37 -14.50
N LEU A 300 21.10 11.74 -14.76
CA LEU A 300 21.59 12.08 -16.10
C LEU A 300 21.72 10.85 -17.02
N LYS A 301 21.75 9.66 -16.43
CA LYS A 301 22.05 8.41 -17.13
C LYS A 301 20.80 7.73 -17.62
N VAL A 302 20.64 7.74 -18.94
CA VAL A 302 19.56 7.00 -19.58
C VAL A 302 19.95 5.52 -19.69
N ASN A 303 19.18 4.65 -19.04
CA ASN A 303 19.32 3.21 -19.21
C ASN A 303 18.61 2.79 -20.52
N PRO A 304 19.33 2.21 -21.51
CA PRO A 304 18.72 1.79 -22.77
C PRO A 304 17.85 0.52 -22.67
N SER A 305 17.90 -0.20 -21.55
CA SER A 305 17.17 -1.46 -21.35
C SER A 305 16.48 -1.53 -19.97
N PRO A 306 15.19 -1.91 -19.89
CA PRO A 306 14.32 -2.29 -21.01
C PRO A 306 13.89 -1.08 -21.85
N VAL A 307 13.53 -1.32 -23.12
CA VAL A 307 12.95 -0.29 -24.01
C VAL A 307 11.53 0.07 -23.54
N PRO A 308 11.13 1.36 -23.57
CA PRO A 308 11.90 2.53 -23.99
C PRO A 308 12.99 2.92 -22.99
N ALA A 309 14.09 3.43 -23.53
CA ALA A 309 15.20 3.94 -22.74
C ALA A 309 14.72 5.00 -21.74
N LYS A 310 15.10 4.88 -20.47
CA LYS A 310 14.61 5.74 -19.39
C LYS A 310 15.72 6.04 -18.39
N ALA A 311 15.74 7.28 -17.91
CA ALA A 311 16.52 7.65 -16.74
C ALA A 311 15.89 7.03 -15.48
N ARG A 312 16.69 6.81 -14.44
CA ARG A 312 16.13 6.43 -13.15
C ARG A 312 15.50 7.65 -12.54
N THR A 313 14.29 7.48 -12.03
CA THR A 313 13.51 8.58 -11.45
C THR A 313 13.25 8.23 -10.00
N MET A 314 13.56 9.16 -9.11
CA MET A 314 13.27 9.00 -7.69
C MET A 314 11.76 8.97 -7.45
N ARG A 315 11.34 8.40 -6.32
CA ARG A 315 9.94 8.54 -5.88
C ARG A 315 9.66 10.02 -5.55
N VAL A 316 8.38 10.40 -5.53
CA VAL A 316 8.01 11.75 -5.10
C VAL A 316 8.26 11.88 -3.59
N GLU A 317 9.24 12.68 -3.23
CA GLU A 317 9.54 13.05 -1.84
C GLU A 317 8.66 14.24 -1.43
N GLN A 318 8.31 14.34 -0.15
CA GLN A 318 7.41 15.39 0.35
C GLN A 318 7.99 16.07 1.58
N PHE A 319 8.07 17.39 1.52
CA PHE A 319 8.52 18.24 2.61
C PHE A 319 7.40 19.21 3.00
N THR A 320 6.77 18.98 4.15
CA THR A 320 5.64 19.80 4.64
C THR A 320 6.11 20.77 5.71
N PHE A 321 5.60 22.00 5.68
CA PHE A 321 5.85 23.03 6.68
C PHE A 321 4.66 23.98 6.82
N SER A 322 4.59 24.73 7.91
CA SER A 322 3.67 25.87 8.01
C SER A 322 4.37 27.21 7.79
N THR A 323 3.60 28.25 7.49
CA THR A 323 4.11 29.61 7.34
C THR A 323 3.65 30.52 8.48
N VAL A 324 4.37 31.63 8.67
CA VAL A 324 4.14 32.60 9.75
C VAL A 324 2.65 32.90 9.99
N GLY A 325 2.26 32.79 11.26
CA GLY A 325 0.94 33.00 11.83
C GLY A 325 0.01 31.78 11.78
N TYR A 326 0.53 30.57 11.49
CA TYR A 326 -0.30 29.35 11.48
C TYR A 326 -0.65 28.87 12.90
N GLY A 327 0.31 28.93 13.82
CA GLY A 327 0.11 28.78 15.26
C GLY A 327 -0.05 27.34 15.75
N LYS A 328 0.48 26.35 15.02
CA LYS A 328 0.50 24.94 15.45
C LYS A 328 1.92 24.39 15.50
N LYS A 329 2.15 23.39 16.35
CA LYS A 329 3.41 22.65 16.40
C LYS A 329 3.57 21.75 15.18
N ALA A 330 4.81 21.43 14.83
CA ALA A 330 5.13 20.55 13.71
C ALA A 330 4.34 19.23 13.74
N SER A 331 4.28 18.59 14.92
CA SER A 331 3.58 17.32 15.15
C SER A 331 2.05 17.38 15.04
N GLU A 332 1.48 18.58 15.01
CA GLU A 332 0.03 18.81 14.82
C GLU A 332 -0.34 19.05 13.34
N ILE A 333 0.65 19.05 12.45
CA ILE A 333 0.50 19.32 11.02
C ILE A 333 0.86 18.06 10.24
N ALA A 334 -0.16 17.35 9.74
CA ALA A 334 0.06 16.14 8.96
C ALA A 334 0.73 16.42 7.61
N ASN A 335 1.67 15.56 7.22
CA ASN A 335 2.28 15.56 5.89
C ASN A 335 1.33 14.89 4.88
N LEU A 336 0.44 15.67 4.27
CA LEU A 336 -0.60 15.16 3.36
C LEU A 336 -0.18 15.19 1.89
N GLY A 337 0.74 16.08 1.53
CA GLY A 337 1.17 16.28 0.15
C GLY A 337 0.06 16.67 -0.82
N ALA A 338 0.32 16.42 -2.11
CA ALA A 338 -0.69 16.60 -3.16
C ALA A 338 -1.68 15.43 -3.15
N SER A 339 -2.97 15.73 -3.30
CA SER A 339 -3.98 14.78 -3.77
C SER A 339 -4.28 15.15 -5.22
N ASP A 340 -3.70 14.41 -6.16
CA ASP A 340 -3.98 14.58 -7.58
C ASP A 340 -4.33 13.24 -8.24
N ALA A 341 -4.77 13.30 -9.50
CA ALA A 341 -5.20 12.14 -10.27
C ALA A 341 -4.08 11.11 -10.52
N THR A 342 -2.83 11.42 -10.18
CA THR A 342 -1.68 10.51 -10.30
C THR A 342 -1.39 9.77 -9.01
N THR A 343 -1.99 10.18 -7.89
CA THR A 343 -1.81 9.53 -6.60
C THR A 343 -2.96 8.58 -6.28
N SER A 344 -2.63 7.31 -6.15
CA SER A 344 -3.57 6.24 -5.75
C SER A 344 -3.66 6.12 -4.23
N PRO A 345 -4.85 6.21 -3.60
CA PRO A 345 -5.04 5.89 -2.19
C PRO A 345 -4.63 4.46 -1.85
N ALA A 346 -3.99 4.28 -0.69
CA ALA A 346 -3.58 2.97 -0.21
C ALA A 346 -4.75 2.24 0.48
N SER A 347 -4.53 0.97 0.83
CA SER A 347 -5.48 0.25 1.69
C SER A 347 -5.54 0.89 3.07
N THR A 348 -6.69 0.82 3.73
CA THR A 348 -6.89 1.42 5.05
C THR A 348 -8.01 0.75 5.82
N ALA A 349 -7.96 0.82 7.15
CA ALA A 349 -9.01 0.32 8.02
C ALA A 349 -9.22 1.24 9.22
N PHE A 350 -10.44 1.28 9.74
CA PHE A 350 -10.77 1.90 11.02
C PHE A 350 -11.74 1.05 11.83
N ALA A 351 -11.65 1.13 13.14
CA ALA A 351 -12.52 0.48 14.10
C ALA A 351 -13.03 1.51 15.10
N LEU A 352 -14.29 1.37 15.51
CA LEU A 352 -15.00 2.31 16.37
C LEU A 352 -15.79 1.54 17.43
N ARG A 353 -16.07 2.18 18.57
CA ARG A 353 -16.93 1.65 19.64
C ARG A 353 -17.58 2.79 20.43
N LYS A 354 -18.47 2.46 21.38
CA LYS A 354 -18.93 3.37 22.45
C LYS A 354 -19.24 4.79 21.94
N THR A 355 -18.48 5.81 22.35
CA THR A 355 -18.78 7.20 22.01
C THR A 355 -18.46 7.58 20.56
N ALA A 356 -17.75 6.72 19.83
CA ALA A 356 -17.44 6.93 18.41
C ALA A 356 -18.57 6.42 17.48
N THR A 357 -19.41 5.49 17.93
CA THR A 357 -20.56 4.96 17.17
C THR A 357 -21.88 5.51 17.70
N ALA A 358 -22.91 5.52 16.85
CA ALA A 358 -24.23 6.07 17.20
C ALA A 358 -24.98 5.24 18.25
N ASP A 359 -24.72 3.93 18.31
CA ASP A 359 -25.39 2.96 19.17
C ASP A 359 -24.45 2.32 20.22
N GLY A 360 -23.21 2.81 20.30
CA GLY A 360 -22.19 2.29 21.20
C GLY A 360 -21.59 0.94 20.79
N GLN A 361 -22.04 0.32 19.71
CA GLN A 361 -21.61 -1.01 19.30
C GLN A 361 -20.25 -0.96 18.60
N PRO A 362 -19.43 -2.03 18.71
CA PRO A 362 -18.18 -2.12 17.99
C PRO A 362 -18.41 -2.28 16.48
N LEU A 363 -17.56 -1.62 15.71
CA LEU A 363 -17.57 -1.63 14.25
C LEU A 363 -16.13 -1.70 13.74
N LEU A 364 -15.91 -2.41 12.63
CA LEU A 364 -14.65 -2.38 11.87
C LEU A 364 -14.96 -2.19 10.40
N ALA A 365 -14.35 -1.20 9.78
CA ALA A 365 -14.42 -0.97 8.34
C ALA A 365 -13.03 -1.16 7.73
N HIS A 366 -12.96 -1.85 6.60
CA HIS A 366 -11.74 -2.12 5.87
C HIS A 366 -11.94 -1.88 4.37
N HIS A 367 -10.99 -1.18 3.77
CA HIS A 367 -10.91 -0.96 2.34
C HIS A 367 -9.58 -1.48 1.82
N PHE A 368 -9.63 -2.48 0.94
CA PHE A 368 -8.45 -3.14 0.41
C PHE A 368 -8.22 -2.76 -1.05
N THR A 369 -7.06 -2.16 -1.27
CA THR A 369 -6.55 -1.71 -2.57
C THR A 369 -5.20 -2.38 -2.85
N LEU A 370 -5.13 -3.23 -3.89
CA LEU A 370 -3.88 -3.90 -4.26
C LEU A 370 -3.93 -4.64 -5.60
N LEU A 371 -3.03 -4.36 -6.55
CA LEU A 371 -2.73 -5.24 -7.70
C LEU A 371 -3.98 -5.82 -8.41
N ASP A 372 -5.04 -5.04 -8.61
CA ASP A 372 -6.24 -5.56 -9.25
C ASP A 372 -5.96 -5.89 -10.71
N ALA A 373 -5.32 -4.93 -11.39
CA ALA A 373 -4.98 -4.98 -12.81
C ALA A 373 -6.16 -5.46 -13.68
N GLY A 374 -7.38 -5.05 -13.33
CA GLY A 374 -8.60 -5.40 -14.04
C GLY A 374 -9.06 -6.85 -13.88
N THR A 375 -8.52 -7.59 -12.91
CA THR A 375 -8.65 -9.05 -12.82
C THR A 375 -9.23 -9.53 -11.50
N SER A 376 -8.56 -9.24 -10.39
CA SER A 376 -8.85 -9.84 -9.08
C SER A 376 -10.27 -9.55 -8.59
N HIS A 377 -10.78 -8.33 -8.79
CA HIS A 377 -12.14 -7.92 -8.41
C HIS A 377 -13.24 -8.81 -9.01
N LYS A 378 -13.04 -9.37 -10.22
CA LYS A 378 -14.01 -10.23 -10.92
C LYS A 378 -14.14 -11.61 -10.28
N HIS A 379 -13.20 -11.96 -9.42
CA HIS A 379 -13.08 -13.28 -8.80
C HIS A 379 -13.28 -13.23 -7.30
N CYS A 380 -13.79 -12.11 -6.75
CA CYS A 380 -14.09 -11.96 -5.33
C CYS A 380 -15.19 -12.93 -4.87
N VAL A 381 -14.94 -13.60 -3.75
CA VAL A 381 -15.84 -14.58 -3.16
C VAL A 381 -15.88 -14.36 -1.65
N LEU A 382 -17.10 -14.32 -1.12
CA LEU A 382 -17.35 -14.45 0.31
C LEU A 382 -17.38 -15.94 0.67
N GLN A 383 -16.39 -16.39 1.44
CA GLN A 383 -16.27 -17.78 1.87
C GLN A 383 -16.73 -17.91 3.32
N VAL A 384 -17.69 -18.79 3.59
CA VAL A 384 -18.22 -19.07 4.93
C VAL A 384 -17.85 -20.50 5.31
N HIS A 385 -16.92 -20.64 6.25
CA HIS A 385 -16.42 -21.93 6.72
C HIS A 385 -17.19 -22.39 7.95
N ARG A 386 -17.61 -23.66 7.94
CA ARG A 386 -18.25 -24.35 9.07
C ARG A 386 -17.47 -25.64 9.39
N PRO A 387 -16.27 -25.52 9.98
CA PRO A 387 -15.50 -26.69 10.40
C PRO A 387 -16.25 -27.50 11.47
N PRO A 388 -16.23 -28.84 11.42
CA PRO A 388 -16.83 -29.68 12.46
C PRO A 388 -16.22 -29.40 13.83
N GLY A 389 -17.07 -29.17 14.85
CA GLY A 389 -16.64 -28.97 16.24
C GLY A 389 -15.85 -27.67 16.51
N LYS A 390 -15.78 -26.76 15.53
CA LYS A 390 -15.10 -25.47 15.67
C LYS A 390 -16.05 -24.33 15.26
N PRO A 391 -15.86 -23.10 15.78
CA PRO A 391 -16.64 -21.93 15.37
C PRO A 391 -16.63 -21.70 13.87
N ALA A 392 -17.77 -21.28 13.33
CA ALA A 392 -17.85 -20.81 11.96
C ALA A 392 -17.09 -19.49 11.81
N PHE A 393 -16.61 -19.21 10.61
CA PHE A 393 -15.98 -17.93 10.27
C PHE A 393 -16.18 -17.63 8.80
N ALA A 394 -16.04 -16.36 8.43
CA ALA A 394 -16.13 -15.93 7.05
C ALA A 394 -15.05 -14.91 6.72
N PHE A 395 -14.63 -14.89 5.46
CA PHE A 395 -13.73 -13.87 4.93
C PHE A 395 -14.08 -13.58 3.47
N VAL A 396 -13.69 -12.39 3.01
CA VAL A 396 -13.73 -12.02 1.59
C VAL A 396 -12.33 -12.22 0.99
N GLY A 397 -12.27 -13.07 -0.03
CA GLY A 397 -11.05 -13.43 -0.76
C GLY A 397 -11.37 -13.67 -2.23
N TRP A 398 -10.62 -14.55 -2.89
CA TRP A 398 -10.82 -14.86 -4.30
C TRP A 398 -11.05 -16.35 -4.56
N ALA A 399 -11.63 -16.66 -5.72
CA ALA A 399 -11.77 -18.03 -6.20
C ALA A 399 -10.40 -18.73 -6.26
N GLY A 400 -10.30 -19.89 -5.63
CA GLY A 400 -9.08 -20.70 -5.56
C GLY A 400 -8.14 -20.35 -4.41
N ILE A 401 -8.45 -19.29 -3.66
CA ILE A 401 -7.66 -18.84 -2.51
C ILE A 401 -8.39 -19.19 -1.22
N ALA A 402 -7.70 -19.88 -0.32
CA ALA A 402 -8.22 -20.42 0.94
C ALA A 402 -8.13 -19.41 2.10
N TYR A 403 -8.08 -18.11 1.79
CA TYR A 403 -8.03 -17.01 2.77
C TYR A 403 -8.57 -15.70 2.19
N GLY A 404 -8.61 -14.66 3.01
CA GLY A 404 -9.01 -13.30 2.61
C GLY A 404 -8.24 -12.19 3.34
N PHE A 405 -8.63 -10.94 3.11
CA PHE A 405 -8.01 -9.75 3.76
C PHE A 405 -8.96 -9.01 4.71
N ALA A 406 -10.21 -9.45 4.80
CA ALA A 406 -11.13 -9.06 5.85
C ALA A 406 -12.02 -10.26 6.20
N GLY A 407 -12.36 -10.39 7.48
CA GLY A 407 -13.22 -11.48 7.91
C GLY A 407 -13.75 -11.32 9.32
N LEU A 408 -14.71 -12.19 9.64
CA LEU A 408 -15.47 -12.22 10.88
C LEU A 408 -15.55 -13.67 11.37
N SER A 409 -15.37 -13.89 12.67
CA SER A 409 -15.63 -15.19 13.32
C SER A 409 -16.98 -15.21 14.02
N ALA A 410 -17.58 -16.40 14.16
CA ALA A 410 -18.81 -16.59 14.93
C ALA A 410 -18.62 -16.33 16.44
N GLN A 411 -17.38 -16.26 16.90
CA GLN A 411 -17.02 -15.83 18.26
C GLN A 411 -17.09 -14.29 18.43
N GLY A 412 -17.35 -13.54 17.35
CA GLY A 412 -17.48 -12.10 17.39
C GLY A 412 -16.15 -11.37 17.29
N LEU A 413 -15.19 -11.88 16.51
CA LEU A 413 -13.95 -11.18 16.17
C LEU A 413 -13.96 -10.76 14.70
N GLY A 414 -13.82 -9.47 14.42
CA GLY A 414 -13.57 -8.90 13.09
C GLY A 414 -12.09 -8.60 12.89
N VAL A 415 -11.57 -8.86 11.68
CA VAL A 415 -10.18 -8.59 11.29
C VAL A 415 -10.15 -7.97 9.90
N GLY A 416 -9.34 -6.94 9.71
CA GLY A 416 -8.92 -6.41 8.41
C GLY A 416 -7.39 -6.33 8.34
N VAL A 417 -6.81 -6.53 7.16
CA VAL A 417 -5.36 -6.47 6.98
C VAL A 417 -4.97 -5.69 5.72
N THR A 418 -3.97 -4.83 5.88
CA THR A 418 -3.40 -3.97 4.86
C THR A 418 -1.90 -4.26 4.72
N HIS A 419 -1.36 -4.20 3.50
CA HIS A 419 0.08 -4.39 3.28
C HIS A 419 0.90 -3.23 3.84
N SER A 420 2.11 -3.51 4.29
CA SER A 420 3.10 -2.50 4.69
C SER A 420 4.44 -2.90 4.10
N ASP A 421 4.97 -2.09 3.18
CA ASP A 421 6.30 -2.34 2.60
C ASP A 421 7.37 -2.43 3.69
N THR A 422 8.17 -3.48 3.72
CA THR A 422 9.30 -3.58 4.65
C THR A 422 10.39 -4.44 4.06
N LEU A 423 11.64 -4.09 4.38
CA LEU A 423 12.80 -4.94 4.12
C LEU A 423 13.15 -5.81 5.34
N ASN A 424 12.47 -5.64 6.47
CA ASN A 424 12.58 -6.50 7.64
C ASN A 424 11.81 -7.82 7.43
N ASN A 425 12.23 -8.56 6.41
CA ASN A 425 11.62 -9.77 5.88
C ASN A 425 12.70 -10.83 5.55
N PRO A 426 12.34 -12.11 5.31
CA PRO A 426 13.32 -13.20 5.21
C PRO A 426 14.29 -13.08 4.04
N LEU A 427 13.99 -12.24 3.04
CA LEU A 427 14.89 -11.99 1.91
C LEU A 427 16.16 -11.26 2.35
N VAL A 428 16.08 -10.34 3.32
CA VAL A 428 17.26 -9.66 3.87
C VAL A 428 18.12 -10.63 4.67
N ALA A 429 17.51 -11.46 5.52
CA ALA A 429 18.20 -12.51 6.27
C ALA A 429 18.99 -13.46 5.36
N ARG A 430 18.41 -13.74 4.18
CA ARG A 430 19.04 -14.56 3.16
C ARG A 430 20.14 -13.81 2.43
N PHE A 431 19.92 -12.53 2.13
CA PHE A 431 20.90 -11.65 1.50
C PHE A 431 22.19 -11.49 2.31
N GLU A 432 22.10 -11.44 3.63
CA GLU A 432 23.28 -11.43 4.50
C GLU A 432 24.16 -12.68 4.33
N LYS A 433 23.54 -13.83 4.07
CA LYS A 433 24.21 -15.13 3.97
C LYS A 433 24.72 -15.43 2.57
N GLU A 434 23.88 -15.17 1.57
CA GLU A 434 24.11 -15.55 0.17
C GLU A 434 24.59 -14.39 -0.71
N GLN A 435 24.51 -13.14 -0.20
CA GLN A 435 24.98 -11.92 -0.86
C GLN A 435 24.42 -11.82 -2.29
N LEU A 436 25.27 -11.57 -3.29
CA LEU A 436 24.86 -11.40 -4.68
C LEU A 436 24.28 -12.68 -5.31
N GLN A 437 24.41 -13.85 -4.67
CA GLN A 437 23.84 -15.12 -5.14
C GLN A 437 22.46 -15.41 -4.52
N THR A 438 21.90 -14.46 -3.78
CA THR A 438 20.62 -14.62 -3.09
C THR A 438 19.47 -14.82 -4.06
N LYS A 439 18.66 -15.84 -3.80
CA LYS A 439 17.34 -15.99 -4.42
C LYS A 439 16.26 -15.28 -3.61
N LEU A 440 15.38 -14.55 -4.30
CA LEU A 440 14.23 -13.82 -3.77
C LEU A 440 13.06 -14.78 -3.45
N VAL A 441 13.31 -15.73 -2.55
CA VAL A 441 12.33 -16.73 -2.11
C VAL A 441 12.03 -16.50 -0.64
N VAL A 442 10.76 -16.24 -0.32
CA VAL A 442 10.30 -15.93 1.04
C VAL A 442 9.93 -17.21 1.81
N SER A 443 10.00 -17.12 3.14
CA SER A 443 9.58 -18.16 4.09
C SER A 443 8.65 -17.57 5.16
N GLY A 444 7.98 -18.42 5.93
CA GLY A 444 6.99 -17.97 6.94
C GLY A 444 5.54 -18.23 6.52
N ILE A 445 4.61 -17.84 7.38
CA ILE A 445 3.16 -18.02 7.19
C ILE A 445 2.64 -16.84 6.35
N PRO A 446 2.10 -17.09 5.13
CA PRO A 446 1.49 -16.03 4.33
C PRO A 446 0.37 -15.31 5.09
N VAL A 447 0.23 -14.00 4.88
CA VAL A 447 -0.66 -13.13 5.68
C VAL A 447 -2.09 -13.63 5.74
N GLY A 448 -2.59 -14.17 4.62
CA GLY A 448 -3.95 -14.66 4.53
C GLY A 448 -4.21 -15.83 5.48
N PHE A 449 -3.24 -16.73 5.60
CA PHE A 449 -3.30 -17.82 6.56
C PHE A 449 -3.12 -17.33 8.00
N ALA A 450 -2.34 -16.27 8.24
CA ALA A 450 -2.26 -15.63 9.55
C ALA A 450 -3.61 -15.05 9.98
N LEU A 451 -4.28 -14.27 9.12
CA LEU A 451 -5.63 -13.74 9.35
C LEU A 451 -6.63 -14.87 9.60
N ARG A 452 -6.65 -15.88 8.72
CA ARG A 452 -7.55 -17.02 8.83
C ARG A 452 -7.38 -17.75 10.17
N ARG A 453 -6.13 -17.98 10.57
CA ARG A 453 -5.81 -18.64 11.83
C ARG A 453 -6.30 -17.86 13.05
N VAL A 454 -6.20 -16.52 13.01
CA VAL A 454 -6.77 -15.65 14.06
C VAL A 454 -8.29 -15.81 14.14
N LEU A 455 -8.99 -15.80 13.01
CA LEU A 455 -10.45 -16.01 12.97
C LEU A 455 -10.88 -17.40 13.47
N GLU A 456 -10.07 -18.43 13.20
CA GLU A 456 -10.32 -19.82 13.60
C GLU A 456 -10.08 -20.05 15.10
N GLU A 457 -9.02 -19.45 15.66
CA GLU A 457 -8.49 -19.83 16.98
C GLU A 457 -8.77 -18.81 18.09
N THR A 458 -9.21 -17.59 17.78
CA THR A 458 -9.32 -16.51 18.77
C THR A 458 -10.70 -15.83 18.77
N ALA A 459 -11.09 -15.32 19.94
CA ALA A 459 -12.38 -14.67 20.16
C ALA A 459 -12.26 -13.15 20.43
N THR A 460 -11.09 -12.67 20.85
CA THR A 460 -10.90 -11.28 21.27
C THR A 460 -9.75 -10.61 20.50
N ALA A 461 -9.83 -9.29 20.35
CA ALA A 461 -8.83 -8.50 19.63
C ALA A 461 -7.45 -8.62 20.28
N SER A 462 -7.37 -8.57 21.61
CA SER A 462 -6.13 -8.80 22.36
C SER A 462 -5.51 -10.18 22.11
N LYS A 463 -6.30 -11.26 22.12
CA LYS A 463 -5.78 -12.61 21.86
C LYS A 463 -5.39 -12.82 20.40
N GLY A 464 -6.14 -12.23 19.47
CA GLY A 464 -5.76 -12.18 18.07
C GLY A 464 -4.43 -11.45 17.85
N ALA A 465 -4.22 -10.33 18.54
CA ALA A 465 -2.97 -9.59 18.48
C ALA A 465 -1.78 -10.38 19.06
N GLU A 466 -1.92 -10.97 20.25
CA GLU A 466 -0.90 -11.87 20.83
C GLU A 466 -0.53 -13.00 19.86
N LYS A 467 -1.53 -13.60 19.21
CA LYS A 467 -1.31 -14.65 18.21
C LYS A 467 -0.50 -14.13 17.04
N LEU A 468 -0.88 -12.99 16.45
CA LEU A 468 -0.17 -12.39 15.31
C LEU A 468 1.29 -12.07 15.65
N LEU A 469 1.56 -11.51 16.83
CA LEU A 469 2.92 -11.22 17.27
C LEU A 469 3.81 -12.48 17.38
N SER A 470 3.21 -13.65 17.61
CA SER A 470 3.93 -14.92 17.73
C SER A 470 4.17 -15.66 16.41
N MET A 471 3.58 -15.21 15.31
CA MET A 471 3.71 -15.89 14.02
C MET A 471 4.99 -15.45 13.29
N ALA A 472 5.61 -16.41 12.59
CA ALA A 472 6.69 -16.10 11.64
C ALA A 472 6.07 -15.57 10.34
N HIS A 473 5.97 -14.25 10.21
CA HIS A 473 5.44 -13.62 9.01
C HIS A 473 6.41 -13.70 7.84
N THR A 474 5.89 -13.61 6.63
CA THR A 474 6.62 -13.59 5.35
C THR A 474 7.11 -12.20 4.95
N PHE A 475 6.37 -11.17 5.35
CA PHE A 475 6.45 -9.81 4.87
C PHE A 475 5.80 -8.84 5.87
N GLY A 476 5.77 -7.54 5.56
CA GLY A 476 5.16 -6.50 6.39
C GLY A 476 3.66 -6.34 6.18
N TRP A 477 2.91 -6.28 7.28
CA TRP A 477 1.45 -6.23 7.28
C TRP A 477 0.93 -5.45 8.49
N ASN A 478 -0.15 -4.71 8.28
CA ASN A 478 -0.87 -4.01 9.33
C ASN A 478 -2.25 -4.65 9.51
N PHE A 479 -2.50 -5.23 10.68
CA PHE A 479 -3.79 -5.82 11.04
C PHE A 479 -4.58 -4.85 11.92
N LEU A 480 -5.89 -4.78 11.71
CA LEU A 480 -6.84 -4.15 12.62
C LEU A 480 -7.84 -5.20 13.08
N LEU A 481 -8.01 -5.30 14.39
CA LEU A 481 -8.90 -6.25 15.04
C LEU A 481 -9.91 -5.48 15.89
N ALA A 482 -11.17 -5.91 15.85
CA ALA A 482 -12.23 -5.43 16.73
C ALA A 482 -13.12 -6.61 17.16
N ASP A 483 -13.47 -6.70 18.43
CA ASP A 483 -14.30 -7.79 18.94
C ASP A 483 -15.65 -7.33 19.50
N ALA A 484 -16.53 -8.30 19.77
CA ALA A 484 -17.88 -8.10 20.29
C ALA A 484 -17.90 -7.45 21.69
N GLY A 485 -16.81 -7.56 22.45
CA GLY A 485 -16.64 -6.89 23.75
C GLY A 485 -16.22 -5.42 23.60
N GLY A 486 -15.94 -4.98 22.38
CA GLY A 486 -15.47 -3.63 22.08
C GLY A 486 -13.97 -3.45 22.28
N ASP A 487 -13.16 -4.51 22.42
CA ASP A 487 -11.72 -4.36 22.36
C ASP A 487 -11.27 -4.13 20.92
N MET A 488 -10.23 -3.31 20.75
CA MET A 488 -9.66 -2.97 19.44
C MET A 488 -8.13 -3.01 19.52
N ARG A 489 -7.49 -3.65 18.55
CA ARG A 489 -6.03 -3.76 18.46
C ARG A 489 -5.57 -3.55 17.03
N ALA A 490 -4.52 -2.77 16.87
CA ALA A 490 -3.72 -2.73 15.65
C ALA A 490 -2.46 -3.56 15.88
N VAL A 491 -1.99 -4.24 14.84
CA VAL A 491 -0.72 -4.99 14.85
C VAL A 491 0.07 -4.63 13.61
N GLU A 492 1.27 -4.11 13.82
CA GLU A 492 2.27 -3.91 12.76
C GLU A 492 3.20 -5.12 12.81
N ALA A 493 3.03 -6.02 11.85
CA ALA A 493 3.67 -7.33 11.78
C ALA A 493 4.70 -7.37 10.66
N HIS A 494 5.83 -8.02 10.92
CA HIS A 494 6.89 -8.31 9.97
C HIS A 494 7.67 -9.53 10.48
N SER A 495 8.68 -10.01 9.74
CA SER A 495 9.39 -11.26 10.08
C SER A 495 10.39 -11.13 11.23
N ALA A 496 10.79 -9.89 11.57
CA ALA A 496 11.84 -9.56 12.54
C ALA A 496 13.14 -10.34 12.29
N VAL A 497 13.84 -10.03 11.20
CA VAL A 497 15.14 -10.63 10.86
C VAL A 497 16.17 -10.36 11.97
N HIS A 498 16.17 -9.14 12.50
CA HIS A 498 17.01 -8.67 13.60
C HIS A 498 16.11 -8.27 14.77
N PRO A 499 15.59 -9.25 15.53
CA PRO A 499 14.57 -9.01 16.55
C PRO A 499 15.08 -8.14 17.71
N GLU A 500 16.38 -8.02 17.90
CA GLU A 500 17.00 -7.09 18.84
C GLU A 500 16.78 -5.62 18.46
N ASN A 501 16.60 -5.32 17.16
CA ASN A 501 16.48 -3.97 16.63
C ASN A 501 15.01 -3.59 16.37
N SER A 502 14.20 -4.52 15.87
CA SER A 502 12.79 -4.28 15.56
C SER A 502 11.96 -5.54 15.72
N LYS A 503 10.79 -5.39 16.35
CA LYS A 503 9.84 -6.48 16.56
C LYS A 503 8.44 -6.04 16.12
N PRO A 504 7.59 -6.99 15.71
CA PRO A 504 6.18 -6.77 15.60
C PRO A 504 5.62 -6.11 16.86
N VAL A 505 4.72 -5.16 16.68
CA VAL A 505 4.13 -4.39 17.78
C VAL A 505 2.62 -4.39 17.68
N ALA A 506 1.95 -4.50 18.83
CA ALA A 506 0.51 -4.34 18.95
C ALA A 506 0.19 -3.12 19.82
N TYR A 507 -0.86 -2.41 19.46
CA TYR A 507 -1.28 -1.21 20.19
C TYR A 507 -2.79 -0.99 20.12
N GLY A 508 -3.30 -0.16 21.03
CA GLY A 508 -4.72 0.20 21.12
C GLY A 508 -4.97 1.70 20.87
N PRO A 509 -6.21 2.16 21.07
CA PRO A 509 -6.65 3.53 20.80
C PRO A 509 -5.82 4.63 21.47
N GLU A 510 -5.28 4.36 22.66
CA GLU A 510 -4.56 5.34 23.47
C GLU A 510 -3.07 5.43 23.14
N ALA A 511 -2.61 4.73 22.10
CA ALA A 511 -1.20 4.68 21.76
C ALA A 511 -0.70 6.06 21.28
N ARG A 512 0.38 6.54 21.92
CA ARG A 512 1.00 7.85 21.67
C ARG A 512 2.43 7.72 21.22
N ASP A 513 2.87 8.52 20.25
CA ASP A 513 4.26 8.58 19.83
C ASP A 513 5.14 9.23 20.90
N GLU A 514 6.43 9.37 20.60
CA GLU A 514 7.42 9.96 21.49
C GLU A 514 7.09 11.43 21.84
N LEU A 515 6.30 12.12 21.01
CA LEU A 515 5.82 13.48 21.22
C LEU A 515 4.49 13.53 21.98
N GLY A 516 3.96 12.38 22.40
CA GLY A 516 2.70 12.28 23.12
C GLY A 516 1.46 12.41 22.23
N VAL A 517 1.60 12.46 20.90
CA VAL A 517 0.49 12.59 19.95
C VAL A 517 -0.13 11.22 19.70
N LEU A 518 -1.47 11.16 19.65
CA LEU A 518 -2.18 9.92 19.31
C LEU A 518 -1.77 9.48 17.90
N THR A 519 -1.28 8.24 17.78
CA THR A 519 -0.67 7.80 16.52
C THR A 519 -1.68 7.29 15.50
N ALA A 520 -2.83 6.81 15.98
CA ALA A 520 -3.75 6.01 15.18
C ALA A 520 -5.22 6.26 15.53
N SER A 521 -5.52 7.32 16.27
CA SER A 521 -6.86 7.59 16.80
C SER A 521 -7.11 9.08 16.93
N VAL A 522 -8.37 9.48 16.78
CA VAL A 522 -8.89 10.81 17.09
C VAL A 522 -9.21 10.91 18.59
N GLY A 523 -9.66 9.82 19.21
CA GLY A 523 -10.01 9.71 20.62
C GLY A 523 -9.80 8.29 21.18
N ALA A 524 -10.41 8.00 22.33
CA ALA A 524 -10.22 6.72 23.06
C ALA A 524 -11.07 5.55 22.51
N ASP A 525 -12.00 5.86 21.62
CA ASP A 525 -13.03 4.94 21.13
C ASP A 525 -12.96 4.68 19.62
N ASP A 526 -11.83 5.02 19.01
CA ASP A 526 -11.51 4.72 17.61
C ASP A 526 -10.06 4.24 17.46
N LEU A 527 -9.78 3.52 16.37
CA LEU A 527 -8.44 3.07 16.00
C LEU A 527 -8.35 2.89 14.49
N ALA A 528 -7.29 3.36 13.87
CA ALA A 528 -7.11 3.40 12.42
C ALA A 528 -5.71 2.91 12.00
N ILE A 529 -5.64 2.18 10.90
CA ILE A 529 -4.38 1.79 10.25
C ILE A 529 -4.34 2.22 8.79
N GLY A 530 -3.14 2.51 8.29
CA GLY A 530 -2.82 2.61 6.86
C GLY A 530 -1.90 1.47 6.42
N GLY A 531 -1.33 1.59 5.21
CA GLY A 531 -0.25 0.72 4.70
C GLY A 531 1.18 1.19 5.00
N HIS A 532 1.37 1.92 6.10
CA HIS A 532 2.69 2.30 6.59
C HIS A 532 2.82 1.91 8.07
N PHE A 533 4.05 1.69 8.55
CA PHE A 533 4.29 1.50 9.98
C PHE A 533 4.26 2.84 10.71
N ARG A 534 3.44 2.89 11.78
CA ARG A 534 3.26 4.07 12.61
C ARG A 534 3.94 3.88 13.96
N LYS A 535 3.78 2.72 14.60
CA LYS A 535 4.47 2.38 15.84
C LYS A 535 5.84 1.78 15.61
N ASN A 536 6.00 1.00 14.57
CA ASN A 536 7.26 0.44 14.15
C ASN A 536 7.96 1.33 13.12
N ALA A 537 7.96 2.65 13.36
CA ALA A 537 8.44 3.63 12.37
C ALA A 537 9.93 3.46 12.03
N THR A 538 10.72 2.89 12.96
CA THR A 538 12.15 2.58 12.76
C THR A 538 12.36 1.39 11.83
N ASP A 539 11.42 0.44 11.80
CA ASP A 539 11.50 -0.76 10.94
C ASP A 539 12.91 -1.41 10.98
N ILE A 540 13.55 -1.64 9.83
CA ILE A 540 14.97 -1.96 9.72
C ILE A 540 15.76 -0.69 9.43
N ASN A 541 16.89 -0.49 10.12
CA ASN A 541 17.80 0.64 9.88
C ASN A 541 19.25 0.23 10.13
N GLU A 542 19.83 -0.54 9.21
CA GLU A 542 21.16 -1.11 9.42
C GLU A 542 21.94 -1.34 8.12
N MET A 543 23.23 -1.62 8.28
CA MET A 543 24.10 -2.00 7.18
C MET A 543 23.98 -3.51 6.93
N VAL A 544 23.40 -3.87 5.79
CA VAL A 544 23.28 -5.25 5.32
C VAL A 544 24.31 -5.45 4.20
N PHE A 545 25.38 -6.18 4.48
CA PHE A 545 26.54 -6.32 3.60
C PHE A 545 27.17 -4.94 3.26
N ALA A 546 26.98 -4.44 2.04
CA ALA A 546 27.49 -3.14 1.57
C ALA A 546 26.38 -2.09 1.37
N PHE A 547 25.16 -2.41 1.80
CA PHE A 547 23.98 -1.59 1.57
C PHE A 547 23.43 -1.09 2.89
N HIS A 548 23.18 0.21 3.00
CA HIS A 548 22.38 0.74 4.10
C HIS A 548 20.92 0.52 3.79
N VAL A 549 20.22 -0.27 4.61
CA VAL A 549 18.80 -0.56 4.48
C VAL A 549 18.05 0.36 5.44
N PRO A 550 17.47 1.48 4.96
CA PRO A 550 16.79 2.43 5.82
C PRO A 550 15.34 1.98 6.09
N PRO A 551 14.66 2.64 7.04
CA PRO A 551 13.27 2.33 7.36
C PRO A 551 12.35 2.49 6.15
N GLN A 552 11.20 1.80 6.15
CA GLN A 552 10.15 1.90 5.13
C GLN A 552 9.94 3.34 4.61
N ARG A 553 9.85 4.32 5.52
CA ARG A 553 9.54 5.72 5.20
C ARG A 553 10.50 6.34 4.19
N ALA A 554 11.75 5.88 4.13
CA ALA A 554 12.79 6.43 3.27
C ALA A 554 12.76 5.95 1.81
N TRP A 555 12.08 4.84 1.51
CA TRP A 555 12.15 4.24 0.16
C TRP A 555 10.81 3.73 -0.39
N SER A 556 9.82 3.43 0.46
CA SER A 556 8.54 2.87 -0.01
C SER A 556 7.75 3.88 -0.84
N SER A 557 7.29 3.46 -2.01
CA SER A 557 6.38 4.27 -2.84
C SER A 557 4.98 4.42 -2.22
N TYR A 558 4.64 3.63 -1.21
CA TYR A 558 3.34 3.67 -0.52
C TYR A 558 3.31 4.56 0.72
N TYR A 559 4.46 4.96 1.26
CA TYR A 559 4.51 5.70 2.52
C TYR A 559 3.65 6.96 2.50
N TYR A 560 3.90 7.90 1.58
CA TYR A 560 3.12 9.14 1.48
C TYR A 560 1.64 8.93 1.09
N PRO A 561 1.31 8.12 0.07
CA PRO A 561 -0.09 7.79 -0.21
C PRO A 561 -0.83 7.21 1.00
N SER A 562 -0.15 6.36 1.77
CA SER A 562 -0.70 5.73 2.97
C SER A 562 -0.92 6.72 4.11
N LEU A 563 0.04 7.63 4.37
CA LEU A 563 -0.11 8.72 5.34
C LEU A 563 -1.33 9.58 5.02
N ARG A 564 -1.43 10.04 3.77
CA ARG A 564 -2.55 10.86 3.31
C ARG A 564 -3.88 10.13 3.46
N THR A 565 -3.93 8.86 3.06
CA THR A 565 -5.15 8.03 3.16
C THR A 565 -5.58 7.87 4.62
N GLN A 566 -4.66 7.55 5.53
CA GLN A 566 -4.97 7.40 6.95
C GLN A 566 -5.44 8.74 7.56
N ALA A 567 -4.79 9.85 7.22
CA ALA A 567 -5.19 11.17 7.72
C ALA A 567 -6.57 11.59 7.19
N ALA A 568 -6.87 11.36 5.92
CA ALA A 568 -8.20 11.59 5.35
C ALA A 568 -9.26 10.72 6.05
N GLN A 569 -8.93 9.45 6.33
CA GLN A 569 -9.80 8.54 7.08
C GLN A 569 -10.07 9.09 8.50
N MET A 570 -9.04 9.52 9.21
CA MET A 570 -9.16 10.07 10.57
C MET A 570 -9.95 11.39 10.58
N ALA A 571 -9.77 12.26 9.59
CA ALA A 571 -10.55 13.49 9.46
C ALA A 571 -12.05 13.20 9.26
N VAL A 572 -12.36 12.20 8.43
CA VAL A 572 -13.74 11.74 8.21
C VAL A 572 -14.34 11.11 9.46
N VAL A 573 -13.59 10.28 10.19
CA VAL A 573 -14.01 9.71 11.48
C VAL A 573 -14.27 10.83 12.49
N ALA A 574 -13.35 11.79 12.64
CA ALA A 574 -13.48 12.93 13.53
C ALA A 574 -14.75 13.75 13.24
N ALA A 575 -15.03 14.03 11.97
CA ALA A 575 -16.22 14.77 11.56
C ALA A 575 -17.55 14.04 11.88
N ASN A 576 -17.49 12.72 12.04
CA ASN A 576 -18.64 11.85 12.26
C ASN A 576 -18.65 11.18 13.65
N TYR A 577 -17.79 11.62 14.57
CA TYR A 577 -17.66 11.02 15.89
C TYR A 577 -19.01 10.96 16.62
N GLY A 578 -19.36 9.78 17.14
CA GLY A 578 -20.63 9.51 17.82
C GLY A 578 -21.86 9.45 16.91
N LYS A 579 -21.67 9.54 15.59
CA LYS A 579 -22.74 9.46 14.58
C LYS A 579 -22.58 8.26 13.65
N VAL A 580 -21.48 7.51 13.76
CA VAL A 580 -21.18 6.43 12.83
C VAL A 580 -22.10 5.24 13.09
N THR A 581 -22.81 4.82 12.05
CA THR A 581 -23.60 3.59 11.95
C THR A 581 -22.92 2.66 10.94
N PRO A 582 -23.29 1.37 10.86
CA PRO A 582 -22.80 0.48 9.81
C PRO A 582 -23.05 1.04 8.40
N HIS A 583 -24.21 1.66 8.15
CA HIS A 583 -24.54 2.26 6.86
C HIS A 583 -23.68 3.50 6.56
N SER A 584 -23.51 4.40 7.55
CA SER A 584 -22.68 5.58 7.31
C SER A 584 -21.21 5.19 7.14
N ALA A 585 -20.71 4.15 7.82
CA ALA A 585 -19.36 3.63 7.59
C ALA A 585 -19.14 3.14 6.16
N GLN A 586 -20.13 2.48 5.54
CA GLN A 586 -20.08 2.17 4.10
C GLN A 586 -19.95 3.43 3.25
N ALA A 587 -20.63 4.51 3.62
CA ALA A 587 -20.50 5.81 2.95
C ALA A 587 -19.13 6.46 3.20
N LEU A 588 -18.55 6.32 4.40
CA LEU A 588 -17.20 6.82 4.70
C LEU A 588 -16.16 6.14 3.81
N LEU A 589 -16.26 4.82 3.57
CA LEU A 589 -15.38 4.10 2.66
C LEU A 589 -15.49 4.57 1.19
N ARG A 590 -16.53 5.33 0.83
CA ARG A 590 -16.70 5.94 -0.50
C ARG A 590 -16.08 7.34 -0.61
N THR A 591 -15.45 7.84 0.45
CA THR A 591 -14.79 9.15 0.41
C THR A 591 -13.73 9.14 -0.68
N PRO A 592 -13.70 10.11 -1.62
CA PRO A 592 -12.79 10.09 -2.76
C PRO A 592 -11.31 9.90 -2.39
N ASP A 593 -10.85 10.51 -1.31
CA ASP A 593 -9.46 10.39 -0.83
C ASP A 593 -9.10 9.00 -0.28
N LEU A 594 -10.08 8.12 -0.09
CA LEU A 594 -9.90 6.74 0.33
C LEU A 594 -10.05 5.75 -0.83
N VAL A 595 -10.50 6.20 -2.02
CA VAL A 595 -10.91 5.33 -3.12
C VAL A 595 -9.90 5.37 -4.26
N ASP A 596 -9.17 4.28 -4.44
CA ASP A 596 -8.40 4.04 -5.65
C ASP A 596 -9.32 3.62 -6.81
N ARG A 597 -9.38 4.42 -7.87
CA ARG A 597 -10.22 4.17 -9.05
C ARG A 597 -9.79 2.97 -9.89
N HIS A 598 -8.61 2.43 -9.66
CA HIS A 598 -8.00 1.36 -10.44
C HIS A 598 -7.80 0.08 -9.65
N ASP A 599 -7.56 0.17 -8.33
CA ASP A 599 -7.14 -0.99 -7.53
C ASP A 599 -8.01 -1.26 -6.29
N SER A 600 -9.10 -0.51 -6.07
CA SER A 600 -10.05 -0.79 -4.97
C SER A 600 -10.88 -2.05 -5.27
N MET A 601 -10.45 -3.20 -4.74
CA MET A 601 -11.03 -4.50 -5.09
C MET A 601 -12.14 -4.96 -4.16
N GLN A 602 -12.08 -4.56 -2.88
CA GLN A 602 -13.08 -4.95 -1.90
C GLN A 602 -13.16 -3.94 -0.76
N ALA A 603 -14.37 -3.75 -0.26
CA ALA A 603 -14.66 -2.99 0.94
C ALA A 603 -15.53 -3.83 1.88
N SER A 604 -15.32 -3.70 3.18
CA SER A 604 -16.06 -4.46 4.18
C SER A 604 -16.38 -3.61 5.40
N VAL A 605 -17.58 -3.78 5.94
CA VAL A 605 -18.00 -3.23 7.24
C VAL A 605 -18.47 -4.39 8.10
N ILE A 606 -17.82 -4.59 9.24
CA ILE A 606 -17.97 -5.71 10.14
C ILE A 606 -18.55 -5.20 11.46
N GLU A 607 -19.57 -5.88 11.95
CA GLU A 607 -20.27 -5.64 13.21
C GLU A 607 -20.06 -6.86 14.10
N PRO A 608 -18.97 -6.89 14.91
CA PRO A 608 -18.56 -8.10 15.61
C PRO A 608 -19.62 -8.59 16.62
N ALA A 609 -20.28 -7.68 17.33
CA ALA A 609 -21.31 -8.02 18.33
C ALA A 609 -22.55 -8.67 17.70
N GLN A 610 -22.94 -8.22 16.50
CA GLN A 610 -24.09 -8.72 15.75
C GLN A 610 -23.71 -9.90 14.84
N ARG A 611 -22.41 -10.21 14.73
CA ARG A 611 -21.85 -11.18 13.79
C ARG A 611 -22.30 -10.91 12.35
N ARG A 612 -22.37 -9.63 11.98
CA ARG A 612 -22.71 -9.22 10.61
C ARG A 612 -21.49 -8.68 9.89
N MET A 613 -21.46 -8.89 8.59
CA MET A 613 -20.46 -8.30 7.70
C MET A 613 -21.14 -7.90 6.41
N ALA A 614 -20.93 -6.65 5.99
CA ALA A 614 -21.40 -6.09 4.75
C ALA A 614 -20.20 -5.94 3.80
N VAL A 615 -20.30 -6.46 2.58
CA VAL A 615 -19.18 -6.52 1.62
C VAL A 615 -19.57 -5.92 0.30
N ALA A 616 -18.73 -5.05 -0.24
CA ALA A 616 -18.81 -4.60 -1.63
C ALA A 616 -17.59 -5.11 -2.39
N ALA A 617 -17.82 -5.76 -3.53
CA ALA A 617 -16.80 -6.34 -4.40
C ALA A 617 -17.39 -6.55 -5.82
N GLY A 618 -16.58 -7.06 -6.77
CA GLY A 618 -17.05 -7.42 -8.11
C GLY A 618 -16.98 -6.30 -9.15
N ILE A 619 -16.68 -5.07 -8.74
CA ILE A 619 -16.43 -3.92 -9.62
C ILE A 619 -15.24 -3.11 -9.09
N VAL A 620 -14.68 -2.22 -9.92
CA VAL A 620 -13.61 -1.31 -9.52
C VAL A 620 -14.02 0.14 -9.79
N PRO A 621 -13.98 1.02 -8.78
CA PRO A 621 -13.69 0.71 -7.38
C PRO A 621 -14.85 -0.04 -6.71
N ALA A 622 -14.53 -1.02 -5.86
CA ALA A 622 -15.52 -1.87 -5.19
C ALA A 622 -16.51 -1.07 -4.33
N THR A 623 -16.07 0.06 -3.78
CA THR A 623 -16.88 0.99 -2.98
C THR A 623 -18.06 1.59 -3.76
N ASP A 624 -18.00 1.65 -5.09
CA ASP A 624 -19.12 2.09 -5.94
C ASP A 624 -20.22 1.02 -6.03
N GLY A 625 -19.94 -0.20 -5.56
CA GLY A 625 -20.86 -1.33 -5.55
C GLY A 625 -21.86 -1.29 -4.40
N PRO A 626 -22.93 -2.11 -4.49
CA PRO A 626 -23.78 -2.37 -3.34
C PRO A 626 -23.00 -3.15 -2.27
N PHE A 627 -23.28 -2.87 -1.01
CA PHE A 627 -22.79 -3.68 0.10
C PHE A 627 -23.80 -4.79 0.40
N GLU A 628 -23.42 -6.03 0.17
CA GLU A 628 -24.21 -7.21 0.49
C GLU A 628 -23.94 -7.63 1.94
N THR A 629 -24.98 -7.65 2.77
CA THR A 629 -24.86 -7.98 4.20
C THR A 629 -25.19 -9.44 4.45
N PHE A 630 -24.38 -10.09 5.28
CA PHE A 630 -24.64 -11.44 5.76
C PHE A 630 -24.34 -11.55 7.26
N THR A 631 -24.95 -12.54 7.89
CA THR A 631 -24.82 -12.82 9.33
C THR A 631 -24.26 -14.22 9.53
N LEU A 632 -23.26 -14.36 10.39
CA LEU A 632 -22.81 -15.67 10.83
C LEU A 632 -23.73 -16.24 11.92
N PRO A 633 -23.99 -17.56 11.90
CA PRO A 633 -24.73 -18.19 12.98
C PRO A 633 -23.97 -18.01 14.31
N ALA A 634 -24.72 -17.94 15.41
CA ALA A 634 -24.11 -17.97 16.73
C ALA A 634 -23.37 -19.31 16.93
N TRP A 635 -22.20 -19.24 17.55
CA TRP A 635 -21.51 -20.42 18.06
C TRP A 635 -22.03 -20.72 19.48
N PRO A 636 -22.53 -21.96 19.75
CA PRO A 636 -23.13 -22.32 21.04
C PRO A 636 -22.14 -22.37 22.20
#